data_AF-A0A521HRB8-F1
#
_entry.id   AF-A0A521HRB8-F1
#
_cell.length_a   1.000
_cell.length_b   1.000
_cell.length_c   1.000
_cell.angle_alpha   90.00
_cell.angle_beta   90.00
_cell.angle_gamma   90.00
#
_symmetry.space_group_name_H-M   'P 1'
#
loop_
_entity.id
_entity.type
_entity.pdbx_description
1 polymer ?
#
loop_
_entity_poly.entity_id
_entity_poly.type
_entity_poly.pdbx_seq_one_letter_code
_entity_poly.pdbx_strand_id
1 'polypeptide(L)'
;MGAPAESLAVLPAVARALSLAASAGHVCLPLTELQGSVWAQGEGAADSGQGGGDGAGGDGAGGDVGVLRARLLRSGLVAGEGQAAGRSSAHPMVLDAGDRLYLRRYFDLECRLAAALAARAQASTGQPVGDGVAPLLGSLFPPRDAAAGPDWQKLAVALALNRRLTVISGGPGTGKTTTVAALLACLLQGDPALRVALAAPTGKAAARMLEALRGRAAMLPAALRARLPAEAHTVHRLLGVTSEPGRFRHTADNPLAVDVLVVDEASMLDLALATRLLDALPADARLVLLGDKDQLAAVEAGAVFAELSAARALTADTIGRLAALCDTPAAAIARAVAAGDAAAVADGGDSGAG
;
A
#
# COMPACT_ATOMS: atom_id res chain seq x y z
N MET A 1 -6.37 -11.67 39.02
CA MET A 1 -6.38 -13.05 38.50
C MET A 1 -5.12 -13.22 37.68
N GLY A 2 -4.20 -14.09 38.09
CA GLY A 2 -2.98 -14.36 37.32
C GLY A 2 -3.29 -15.20 36.10
N ALA A 3 -2.59 -14.93 34.98
CA ALA A 3 -2.71 -15.76 33.78
C ALA A 3 -2.26 -17.20 34.05
N PRO A 4 -2.83 -18.22 33.37
CA PRO A 4 -2.43 -19.61 33.54
C PRO A 4 -0.93 -19.81 33.24
N ALA A 5 -0.24 -20.64 34.02
CA ALA A 5 1.20 -20.90 33.84
C ALA A 5 1.55 -21.35 32.41
N GLU A 6 0.72 -22.21 31.80
CA GLU A 6 0.87 -22.64 30.41
C GLU A 6 0.73 -21.49 29.40
N SER A 7 -0.09 -20.49 29.71
CA SER A 7 -0.28 -19.29 28.86
C SER A 7 0.89 -18.33 28.99
N LEU A 8 1.58 -18.32 30.14
CA LEU A 8 2.78 -17.53 30.35
C LEU A 8 4.03 -18.19 29.73
N ALA A 9 4.09 -19.53 29.72
CA ALA A 9 5.22 -20.29 29.21
C ALA A 9 5.49 -20.08 27.71
N VAL A 10 4.44 -19.81 26.91
CA VAL A 10 4.58 -19.59 25.46
C VAL A 10 5.03 -18.18 25.10
N LEU A 11 4.87 -17.20 26.00
CA LEU A 11 5.12 -15.78 25.71
C LEU A 11 6.55 -15.45 25.29
N PRO A 12 7.62 -15.98 25.92
CA PRO A 12 8.98 -15.63 25.54
C PRO A 12 9.33 -16.08 24.12
N ALA A 13 8.91 -17.29 23.73
CA ALA A 13 9.14 -17.83 22.40
C ALA A 13 8.38 -17.01 21.34
N VAL A 14 7.11 -16.69 21.61
CA VAL A 14 6.26 -15.91 20.72
C VAL A 14 6.75 -14.46 20.58
N ALA A 15 7.12 -13.80 21.68
CA ALA A 15 7.66 -12.45 21.66
C ALA A 15 8.98 -12.38 20.89
N ARG A 16 9.86 -13.39 21.06
CA ARG A 16 11.11 -13.51 20.29
C ARG A 16 10.85 -13.68 18.81
N ALA A 17 9.99 -14.63 18.43
CA ALA A 17 9.66 -14.89 17.03
C ALA A 17 9.05 -13.67 16.36
N LEU A 18 8.12 -12.99 17.03
CA LEU A 18 7.52 -11.76 16.54
C LEU A 18 8.55 -10.62 16.41
N SER A 19 9.47 -10.47 17.38
CA SER A 19 10.53 -9.47 17.30
C SER A 19 11.51 -9.74 16.16
N LEU A 20 11.85 -11.02 15.89
CA LEU A 20 12.69 -11.41 14.78
C LEU A 20 11.98 -11.15 13.44
N ALA A 21 10.71 -11.53 13.33
CA ALA A 21 9.89 -11.27 12.15
C ALA A 21 9.81 -9.75 11.85
N ALA A 22 9.56 -8.94 12.88
CA ALA A 22 9.56 -7.48 12.74
C ALA A 22 10.91 -6.93 12.28
N SER A 23 12.03 -7.47 12.81
CA SER A 23 13.37 -7.06 12.38
C SER A 23 13.71 -7.46 10.93
N ALA A 24 13.04 -8.49 10.42
CA ALA A 24 13.15 -8.95 9.04
C ALA A 24 12.16 -8.25 8.07
N GLY A 25 11.35 -7.31 8.56
CA GLY A 25 10.41 -6.55 7.74
C GLY A 25 8.97 -7.11 7.69
N HIS A 26 8.63 -8.10 8.51
CA HIS A 26 7.24 -8.58 8.61
C HIS A 26 6.42 -7.71 9.57
N VAL A 27 5.21 -7.33 9.16
CA VAL A 27 4.27 -6.53 9.98
C VAL A 27 3.60 -7.41 11.04
N CYS A 28 3.35 -8.66 10.70
CA CYS A 28 2.69 -9.66 11.54
C CYS A 28 3.26 -11.04 11.29
N LEU A 29 2.91 -11.98 12.16
CA LEU A 29 3.30 -13.36 12.07
C LEU A 29 2.05 -14.25 12.16
N PRO A 30 1.74 -15.05 11.13
CA PRO A 30 0.67 -16.04 11.20
C PRO A 30 0.92 -17.05 12.32
N LEU A 31 -0.12 -17.41 13.07
CA LEU A 31 0.00 -18.40 14.14
C LEU A 31 0.48 -19.76 13.62
N THR A 32 0.17 -20.10 12.37
CA THR A 32 0.65 -21.33 11.70
C THR A 32 2.17 -21.42 11.62
N GLU A 33 2.86 -20.29 11.40
CA GLU A 33 4.33 -20.24 11.36
C GLU A 33 4.95 -20.28 12.77
N LEU A 34 4.22 -19.79 13.76
CA LEU A 34 4.64 -19.83 15.18
C LEU A 34 4.62 -21.24 15.76
N GLN A 35 3.70 -22.09 15.31
CA GLN A 35 3.58 -23.47 15.83
C GLN A 35 4.91 -24.22 15.75
N GLY A 36 5.52 -24.30 14.57
CA GLY A 36 6.75 -25.06 14.37
C GLY A 36 7.92 -24.60 15.25
N SER A 37 7.99 -23.30 15.58
CA SER A 37 9.10 -22.72 16.34
C SER A 37 8.87 -22.70 17.87
N VAL A 38 7.62 -22.55 18.31
CA VAL A 38 7.25 -22.50 19.73
C VAL A 38 7.23 -23.89 20.34
N TRP A 39 6.70 -24.89 19.63
CA TRP A 39 6.67 -26.28 20.11
C TRP A 39 8.06 -26.92 20.10
N ALA A 40 8.89 -26.63 19.09
CA ALA A 40 10.28 -27.12 19.03
C ALA A 40 11.19 -26.55 20.14
N GLN A 41 10.89 -25.35 20.67
CA GLN A 41 11.64 -24.75 21.78
C GLN A 41 11.11 -25.16 23.16
N GLY A 42 9.86 -25.63 23.25
CA GLY A 42 9.23 -26.12 24.49
C GLY A 42 9.66 -27.54 24.89
N GLU A 43 10.09 -28.36 23.94
CA GLU A 43 10.48 -29.77 24.19
C GLU A 43 11.99 -29.95 24.52
N GLY A 44 12.77 -28.87 24.59
CA GLY A 44 14.21 -28.93 24.87
C GLY A 44 14.64 -29.06 26.33
N ALA A 45 13.72 -29.25 27.29
CA ALA A 45 14.06 -29.25 28.72
C ALA A 45 13.31 -30.27 29.60
N ALA A 46 12.73 -31.33 29.02
CA ALA A 46 12.21 -32.45 29.80
C ALA A 46 12.70 -33.80 29.23
N ASP A 47 13.17 -34.60 30.16
CA ASP A 47 13.87 -35.88 30.07
C ASP A 47 13.23 -36.95 29.16
N SER A 48 14.11 -37.83 28.69
CA SER A 48 13.94 -39.04 27.91
C SER A 48 12.77 -39.96 28.30
N GLY A 49 12.13 -40.55 27.29
CA GLY A 49 11.17 -41.66 27.47
C GLY A 49 10.73 -42.27 26.15
N GLN A 50 11.32 -43.41 25.80
CA GLN A 50 10.96 -44.27 24.67
C GLN A 50 9.48 -44.69 24.71
N GLY A 51 8.82 -44.68 23.55
CA GLY A 51 7.52 -45.30 23.35
C GLY A 51 7.05 -45.15 21.90
N GLY A 52 7.32 -46.17 21.08
CA GLY A 52 6.81 -46.26 19.72
C GLY A 52 5.29 -46.43 19.69
N GLY A 53 4.67 -45.90 18.65
CA GLY A 53 3.25 -46.07 18.35
C GLY A 53 2.90 -45.48 16.99
N ASP A 54 2.79 -46.37 16.00
CA ASP A 54 2.17 -46.12 14.71
C ASP A 54 0.73 -45.63 14.88
N GLY A 55 0.30 -44.63 14.10
CA GLY A 55 -1.12 -44.29 14.00
C GLY A 55 -1.47 -42.95 13.37
N ALA A 56 -1.99 -43.03 12.14
CA ALA A 56 -3.00 -42.14 11.54
C ALA A 56 -2.63 -40.68 11.21
N GLY A 57 -2.59 -40.40 9.91
CA GLY A 57 -2.68 -39.05 9.37
C GLY A 57 -4.09 -38.45 9.47
N GLY A 58 -4.15 -37.12 9.35
CA GLY A 58 -5.36 -36.33 9.13
C GLY A 58 -5.69 -35.36 10.27
N ASP A 59 -5.69 -34.05 9.97
CA ASP A 59 -6.32 -32.94 10.71
C ASP A 59 -5.67 -32.36 12.00
N GLY A 60 -4.35 -32.45 12.15
CA GLY A 60 -3.63 -31.86 13.30
C GLY A 60 -3.39 -30.33 13.28
N ALA A 61 -3.49 -29.67 12.12
CA ALA A 61 -3.07 -28.26 11.99
C ALA A 61 -4.05 -27.27 12.66
N GLY A 62 -5.37 -27.53 12.57
CA GLY A 62 -6.41 -26.63 13.09
C GLY A 62 -6.60 -26.72 14.61
N GLY A 63 -6.36 -27.89 15.21
CA GLY A 63 -6.49 -28.08 16.67
C GLY A 63 -5.42 -27.32 17.45
N ASP A 64 -4.22 -27.22 16.90
CA ASP A 64 -3.07 -26.65 17.59
C ASP A 64 -3.02 -25.10 17.47
N VAL A 65 -3.46 -24.51 16.34
CA VAL A 65 -3.59 -23.05 16.20
C VAL A 65 -4.63 -22.51 17.18
N GLY A 66 -5.78 -23.19 17.28
CA GLY A 66 -6.86 -22.81 18.20
C GLY A 66 -6.42 -22.85 19.67
N VAL A 67 -5.60 -23.84 20.06
CA VAL A 67 -5.02 -23.93 21.40
C VAL A 67 -4.03 -22.80 21.66
N LEU A 68 -3.12 -22.53 20.72
CA LEU A 68 -2.15 -21.43 20.83
C LEU A 68 -2.85 -20.07 20.94
N ARG A 69 -3.85 -19.82 20.08
CA ARG A 69 -4.73 -18.64 20.14
C ARG A 69 -5.36 -18.47 21.50
N ALA A 70 -5.99 -19.52 22.04
CA ALA A 70 -6.64 -19.47 23.33
C ALA A 70 -5.64 -19.21 24.48
N ARG A 71 -4.44 -19.81 24.41
CA ARG A 71 -3.36 -19.56 25.38
C ARG A 71 -2.89 -18.12 25.33
N LEU A 72 -2.65 -17.57 24.13
CA LEU A 72 -2.22 -16.18 23.95
C LEU A 72 -3.25 -15.19 24.50
N LEU A 73 -4.54 -15.36 24.18
CA LEU A 73 -5.59 -14.46 24.68
C LEU A 73 -5.78 -14.54 26.21
N ARG A 74 -5.52 -15.71 26.83
CA ARG A 74 -5.56 -15.87 28.29
C ARG A 74 -4.30 -15.37 29.01
N SER A 75 -3.24 -15.05 28.29
CA SER A 75 -1.97 -14.57 28.86
C SER A 75 -2.07 -13.21 29.53
N GLY A 76 -3.08 -12.40 29.16
CA GLY A 76 -3.23 -11.02 29.60
C GLY A 76 -2.28 -10.01 28.93
N LEU A 77 -1.40 -10.46 28.02
CA LEU A 77 -0.51 -9.58 27.23
C LEU A 77 -0.93 -9.47 25.76
N VAL A 78 -1.83 -10.34 25.30
CA VAL A 78 -2.36 -10.32 23.93
C VAL A 78 -3.83 -9.96 23.96
N ALA A 79 -4.21 -8.92 23.24
CA ALA A 79 -5.60 -8.55 23.02
C ALA A 79 -6.12 -9.13 21.70
N GLY A 80 -7.39 -9.51 21.66
CA GLY A 80 -8.08 -9.74 20.39
C GLY A 80 -8.36 -8.43 19.66
N GLU A 81 -8.52 -8.47 18.34
CA GLU A 81 -8.83 -7.32 17.47
C GLU A 81 -9.91 -6.38 18.03
N GLY A 82 -11.08 -6.92 18.41
CA GLY A 82 -12.18 -6.12 18.94
C GLY A 82 -11.84 -5.39 20.25
N GLN A 83 -10.93 -5.94 21.06
CA GLN A 83 -10.44 -5.28 22.27
C GLN A 83 -9.33 -4.28 21.97
N ALA A 84 -8.51 -4.52 20.94
CA ALA A 84 -7.46 -3.61 20.49
C ALA A 84 -8.02 -2.34 19.82
N ALA A 85 -9.14 -2.46 19.10
CA ALA A 85 -9.84 -1.34 18.46
C ALA A 85 -10.33 -0.28 19.46
N GLY A 86 -10.60 -0.69 20.71
CA GLY A 86 -10.81 0.24 21.82
C GLY A 86 -9.49 0.87 22.27
N ARG A 87 -9.35 2.20 22.17
CA ARG A 87 -8.17 2.97 22.60
C ARG A 87 -7.76 2.82 24.09
N SER A 88 -8.51 2.06 24.88
CA SER A 88 -8.27 1.78 26.31
C SER A 88 -7.41 0.54 26.57
N SER A 89 -7.04 -0.22 25.53
CA SER A 89 -6.22 -1.44 25.65
C SER A 89 -4.73 -1.09 25.61
N ALA A 90 -3.98 -1.37 26.69
CA ALA A 90 -2.52 -1.18 26.78
C ALA A 90 -1.72 -2.45 26.45
N HIS A 91 -2.35 -3.43 25.80
CA HIS A 91 -1.71 -4.70 25.49
C HIS A 91 -0.59 -4.52 24.44
N PRO A 92 0.61 -5.08 24.68
CA PRO A 92 1.74 -4.95 23.76
C PRO A 92 1.56 -5.71 22.44
N MET A 93 0.68 -6.72 22.42
CA MET A 93 0.46 -7.59 21.27
C MET A 93 -1.02 -7.70 20.93
N VAL A 94 -1.32 -7.86 19.65
CA VAL A 94 -2.68 -7.99 19.13
C VAL A 94 -2.77 -9.24 18.28
N LEU A 95 -3.82 -10.02 18.48
CA LEU A 95 -4.17 -11.16 17.63
C LEU A 95 -5.46 -10.83 16.88
N ASP A 96 -5.40 -10.88 15.55
CA ASP A 96 -6.55 -10.56 14.71
C ASP A 96 -7.51 -11.75 14.52
N ALA A 97 -8.60 -11.52 13.77
CA ALA A 97 -9.53 -12.59 13.42
C ALA A 97 -8.96 -13.63 12.44
N GLY A 98 -7.89 -13.30 11.71
CA GLY A 98 -7.22 -14.17 10.75
C GLY A 98 -6.05 -14.96 11.35
N ASP A 99 -5.96 -15.04 12.68
CA ASP A 99 -4.88 -15.70 13.41
C ASP A 99 -3.48 -15.17 13.05
N ARG A 100 -3.38 -13.86 12.83
CA ARG A 100 -2.12 -13.13 12.67
C ARG A 100 -1.80 -12.35 13.93
N LEU A 101 -0.57 -12.50 14.39
CA LEU A 101 -0.06 -11.88 15.61
C LEU A 101 0.78 -10.65 15.28
N TYR A 102 0.51 -9.56 15.98
CA TYR A 102 1.10 -8.25 15.76
C TYR A 102 1.74 -7.68 17.01
N LEU A 103 2.78 -6.87 16.83
CA LEU A 103 3.10 -5.85 17.84
C LEU A 103 2.06 -4.75 17.75
N ARG A 104 1.62 -4.24 18.90
CA ARG A 104 0.54 -3.25 18.97
C ARG A 104 0.77 -2.04 18.05
N ARG A 105 2.01 -1.55 18.00
CA ARG A 105 2.40 -0.43 17.14
C ARG A 105 2.11 -0.69 15.65
N TYR A 106 2.43 -1.88 15.15
CA TYR A 106 2.24 -2.22 13.73
C TYR A 106 0.77 -2.42 13.39
N PHE A 107 0.03 -3.09 14.28
CA PHE A 107 -1.43 -3.21 14.15
C PHE A 107 -2.10 -1.83 14.07
N ASP A 108 -1.76 -0.91 14.98
CA ASP A 108 -2.33 0.45 14.98
C ASP A 108 -1.91 1.27 13.75
N LEU A 109 -0.74 1.00 13.15
CA LEU A 109 -0.32 1.63 11.90
C LEU A 109 -1.14 1.09 10.72
N GLU A 110 -1.25 -0.23 10.59
CA GLU A 110 -1.98 -0.91 9.53
C GLU A 110 -3.46 -0.52 9.53
N CYS A 111 -4.13 -0.56 10.68
CA CYS A 111 -5.54 -0.17 10.76
C CYS A 111 -5.75 1.29 10.35
N ARG A 112 -4.86 2.21 10.75
CA ARG A 112 -4.96 3.63 10.37
C ARG A 112 -4.71 3.84 8.89
N LEU A 113 -3.68 3.18 8.33
CA LEU A 113 -3.38 3.24 6.91
C LEU A 113 -4.54 2.67 6.08
N ALA A 114 -5.04 1.50 6.43
CA ALA A 114 -6.16 0.84 5.76
C ALA A 114 -7.42 1.73 5.78
N ALA A 115 -7.76 2.30 6.95
CA ALA A 115 -8.90 3.21 7.07
C ALA A 115 -8.74 4.47 6.20
N ALA A 116 -7.55 5.09 6.20
CA ALA A 116 -7.27 6.27 5.39
C ALA A 116 -7.34 5.98 3.88
N LEU A 117 -6.79 4.84 3.44
CA LEU A 117 -6.83 4.42 2.04
C LEU A 117 -8.26 4.06 1.61
N ALA A 118 -9.01 3.34 2.43
CA ALA A 118 -10.40 2.98 2.14
C ALA A 118 -11.29 4.22 2.01
N ALA A 119 -11.15 5.19 2.91
CA ALA A 119 -11.89 6.45 2.84
C ALA A 119 -11.60 7.21 1.53
N ARG A 120 -10.35 7.23 1.07
CA ARG A 120 -9.95 7.87 -0.19
C ARG A 120 -10.38 7.09 -1.43
N ALA A 121 -10.37 5.77 -1.37
CA ALA A 121 -10.80 4.92 -2.48
C ALA A 121 -12.30 5.07 -2.76
N GLN A 122 -13.10 5.20 -1.70
CA GLN A 122 -14.54 5.41 -1.80
C GLN A 122 -14.90 6.84 -2.24
N ALA A 123 -14.06 7.82 -1.93
CA ALA A 123 -14.27 9.20 -2.33
C ALA A 123 -14.04 9.37 -3.86
N SER A 124 -15.13 9.52 -4.61
CA SER A 124 -15.07 10.05 -5.97
C SER A 124 -14.78 11.55 -5.91
N THR A 125 -13.96 12.05 -6.83
CA THR A 125 -13.89 13.48 -7.09
C THR A 125 -15.19 13.85 -7.79
N GLY A 126 -16.23 14.20 -7.04
CA GLY A 126 -17.55 14.58 -7.59
C GLY A 126 -17.55 15.84 -8.46
N GLN A 127 -16.37 16.38 -8.78
CA GLN A 127 -16.19 17.45 -9.74
C GLN A 127 -16.08 16.85 -11.15
N PRO A 128 -16.91 17.32 -12.11
CA PRO A 128 -16.68 17.05 -13.52
C PRO A 128 -15.25 17.45 -13.89
N VAL A 129 -14.62 16.66 -14.76
CA VAL A 129 -13.32 17.03 -15.30
C VAL A 129 -13.50 18.36 -16.04
N GLY A 130 -12.73 19.37 -15.64
CA GLY A 130 -12.91 20.75 -16.11
C GLY A 130 -12.84 20.90 -17.63
N ASP A 131 -13.38 22.02 -18.13
CA ASP A 131 -13.46 22.30 -19.55
C ASP A 131 -12.07 22.24 -20.22
N GLY A 132 -12.00 21.59 -21.38
CA GLY A 132 -10.77 21.44 -22.16
C GLY A 132 -9.85 20.29 -21.75
N VAL A 133 -10.13 19.56 -20.66
CA VAL A 133 -9.30 18.42 -20.26
C VAL A 133 -9.44 17.21 -21.20
N ALA A 134 -10.65 16.87 -21.65
CA ALA A 134 -10.84 15.76 -22.58
C ALA A 134 -10.14 16.01 -23.95
N PRO A 135 -10.27 17.19 -24.58
CA PRO A 135 -9.46 17.55 -25.75
C PRO A 135 -7.95 17.48 -25.49
N LEU A 136 -7.48 18.00 -24.35
CA LEU A 136 -6.07 17.94 -23.99
C LEU A 136 -5.59 16.49 -23.86
N LEU A 137 -6.34 15.64 -23.18
CA LEU A 137 -6.04 14.22 -23.03
C LEU A 137 -5.96 13.51 -24.39
N GLY A 138 -6.88 13.81 -25.31
CA GLY A 138 -6.85 13.31 -26.67
C GLY A 138 -5.60 13.77 -27.46
N SER A 139 -5.16 15.01 -27.26
CA SER A 139 -3.94 15.53 -27.90
C SER A 139 -2.64 14.93 -27.33
N LEU A 140 -2.62 14.62 -26.03
CA LEU A 140 -1.47 14.01 -25.36
C LEU A 140 -1.33 12.52 -25.66
N PHE A 141 -2.44 11.84 -25.91
CA PHE A 141 -2.50 10.43 -26.28
C PHE A 141 -3.28 10.26 -27.59
N PRO A 142 -2.65 10.58 -28.74
CA PRO A 142 -3.29 10.45 -30.03
C PRO A 142 -3.75 9.02 -30.29
N PRO A 143 -4.80 8.82 -31.11
CA PRO A 143 -5.34 7.50 -31.39
C PRO A 143 -4.25 6.53 -31.86
N ARG A 144 -4.19 5.36 -31.21
CA ARG A 144 -3.33 4.25 -31.61
C ARG A 144 -4.18 3.22 -32.32
N ASP A 145 -3.52 2.32 -33.05
CA ASP A 145 -4.20 1.23 -33.73
C ASP A 145 -5.03 0.41 -32.71
N ALA A 146 -6.33 0.25 -32.97
CA ALA A 146 -7.26 -0.44 -32.08
C ALA A 146 -6.87 -1.91 -31.85
N ALA A 147 -6.11 -2.49 -32.80
CA ALA A 147 -5.53 -3.83 -32.67
C ALA A 147 -4.45 -3.94 -31.58
N ALA A 148 -3.81 -2.82 -31.21
CA ALA A 148 -2.78 -2.78 -30.16
C ALA A 148 -3.35 -2.79 -28.73
N GLY A 149 -4.68 -2.80 -28.58
CA GLY A 149 -5.36 -2.77 -27.30
C GLY A 149 -5.51 -1.36 -26.70
N PRO A 150 -6.07 -1.26 -25.48
CA PRO A 150 -6.30 0.03 -24.84
C PRO A 150 -4.99 0.74 -24.48
N ASP A 151 -4.95 2.07 -24.61
CA ASP A 151 -3.81 2.86 -24.14
C ASP A 151 -3.84 2.97 -22.61
N TRP A 152 -3.02 2.16 -21.94
CA TRP A 152 -2.94 2.10 -20.49
C TRP A 152 -2.47 3.41 -19.84
N GLN A 153 -1.64 4.21 -20.52
CA GLN A 153 -1.20 5.49 -19.98
C GLN A 153 -2.36 6.49 -20.02
N LYS A 154 -3.12 6.54 -21.12
CA LYS A 154 -4.33 7.35 -21.24
C LYS A 154 -5.37 6.95 -20.19
N LEU A 155 -5.60 5.65 -19.99
CA LEU A 155 -6.51 5.13 -18.97
C LEU A 155 -6.04 5.47 -17.55
N ALA A 156 -4.74 5.36 -17.27
CA ALA A 156 -4.19 5.70 -15.96
C ALA A 156 -4.38 7.18 -15.63
N VAL A 157 -4.17 8.07 -16.60
CA VAL A 157 -4.46 9.51 -16.44
C VAL A 157 -5.95 9.71 -16.19
N ALA A 158 -6.83 9.14 -17.01
CA ALA A 158 -8.27 9.28 -16.85
C ALA A 158 -8.78 8.73 -15.51
N LEU A 159 -8.19 7.65 -15.00
CA LEU A 159 -8.50 7.10 -13.68
C LEU A 159 -8.08 8.05 -12.57
N ALA A 160 -6.85 8.56 -12.63
CA ALA A 160 -6.32 9.51 -11.66
C ALA A 160 -7.08 10.85 -11.66
N LEU A 161 -7.63 11.28 -12.79
CA LEU A 161 -8.49 12.46 -12.86
C LEU A 161 -9.79 12.30 -12.06
N ASN A 162 -10.35 11.08 -11.98
CA ASN A 162 -11.67 10.81 -11.39
C ASN A 162 -11.64 10.24 -9.96
N ARG A 163 -10.44 9.91 -9.44
CA ARG A 163 -10.27 9.24 -8.14
C ARG A 163 -9.31 10.03 -7.25
N ARG A 164 -9.57 9.97 -5.93
CA ARG A 164 -8.68 10.58 -4.92
C ARG A 164 -7.50 9.69 -4.54
N LEU A 165 -7.59 8.40 -4.79
CA LEU A 165 -6.48 7.46 -4.65
C LEU A 165 -6.29 6.76 -5.99
N THR A 166 -5.07 6.75 -6.50
CA THR A 166 -4.72 5.97 -7.70
C THR A 166 -3.32 5.39 -7.53
N VAL A 167 -3.20 4.09 -7.79
CA VAL A 167 -1.94 3.36 -7.78
C VAL A 167 -1.59 3.01 -9.23
N ILE A 168 -0.42 3.44 -9.68
CA ILE A 168 0.09 3.21 -11.03
C ILE A 168 1.34 2.35 -10.91
N SER A 169 1.18 1.06 -11.24
CA SER A 169 2.26 0.10 -11.27
C SER A 169 2.72 -0.13 -12.71
N GLY A 170 4.03 -0.16 -12.94
CA GLY A 170 4.62 -0.55 -14.22
C GLY A 170 6.12 -0.75 -14.11
N GLY A 171 6.71 -1.59 -14.96
CA GLY A 171 8.14 -1.85 -15.02
C GLY A 171 9.00 -0.62 -15.37
N PRO A 172 10.34 -0.75 -15.41
CA PRO A 172 11.22 0.29 -15.94
C PRO A 172 10.90 0.56 -17.41
N GLY A 173 10.96 1.84 -17.84
CA GLY A 173 10.72 2.21 -19.24
C GLY A 173 9.25 2.21 -19.70
N THR A 174 8.29 1.84 -18.84
CA THR A 174 6.83 1.84 -19.16
C THR A 174 6.19 3.23 -19.28
N GLY A 175 6.98 4.30 -19.16
CA GLY A 175 6.52 5.69 -19.31
C GLY A 175 5.67 6.21 -18.15
N LYS A 176 5.88 5.70 -16.92
CA LYS A 176 5.28 6.23 -15.68
C LYS A 176 5.41 7.76 -15.59
N THR A 177 6.61 8.30 -15.84
CA THR A 177 6.82 9.76 -15.80
C THR A 177 6.07 10.52 -16.90
N THR A 178 5.90 9.93 -18.09
CA THR A 178 5.05 10.51 -19.15
C THR A 178 3.60 10.58 -18.69
N THR A 179 3.13 9.53 -18.03
CA THR A 179 1.78 9.47 -17.44
C THR A 179 1.59 10.55 -16.38
N VAL A 180 2.58 10.76 -15.49
CA VAL A 180 2.55 11.84 -14.49
C VAL A 180 2.52 13.21 -15.16
N ALA A 181 3.37 13.47 -16.14
CA ALA A 181 3.41 14.75 -16.83
C ALA A 181 2.06 15.08 -17.49
N ALA A 182 1.45 14.10 -18.16
CA ALA A 182 0.14 14.23 -18.77
C ALA A 182 -0.97 14.46 -17.72
N LEU A 183 -0.94 13.70 -16.62
CA LEU A 183 -1.87 13.88 -15.50
C LEU A 183 -1.81 15.29 -14.93
N LEU A 184 -0.61 15.79 -14.62
CA LEU A 184 -0.43 17.14 -14.08
C LEU A 184 -0.91 18.21 -15.07
N ALA A 185 -0.63 18.04 -16.37
CA ALA A 185 -1.13 18.93 -17.40
C ALA A 185 -2.67 18.97 -17.42
N CYS A 186 -3.32 17.81 -17.38
CA CYS A 186 -4.78 17.71 -17.34
C CYS A 186 -5.38 18.31 -16.06
N LEU A 187 -4.75 18.09 -14.91
CA LEU A 187 -5.21 18.65 -13.63
C LEU A 187 -5.10 20.18 -13.62
N LEU A 188 -3.96 20.73 -14.03
CA LEU A 188 -3.72 22.17 -14.07
C LEU A 188 -4.49 22.89 -15.19
N GLN A 189 -4.93 22.14 -16.20
CA GLN A 189 -5.87 22.62 -17.21
C GLN A 189 -7.28 22.77 -16.63
N GLY A 190 -7.74 21.80 -15.85
CA GLY A 190 -9.05 21.83 -15.21
C GLY A 190 -9.13 22.82 -14.04
N ASP A 191 -8.07 22.90 -13.24
CA ASP A 191 -7.94 23.85 -12.15
C ASP A 191 -6.50 24.40 -12.06
N PRO A 192 -6.29 25.64 -12.54
CA PRO A 192 -5.01 26.35 -12.47
C PRO A 192 -4.43 26.57 -11.07
N ALA A 193 -5.25 26.54 -10.03
CA ALA A 193 -4.88 26.91 -8.66
C ALA A 193 -4.41 25.71 -7.83
N LEU A 194 -4.45 24.49 -8.37
CA LEU A 194 -4.06 23.28 -7.65
C LEU A 194 -2.61 23.35 -7.15
N ARG A 195 -2.44 23.11 -5.86
CA ARG A 195 -1.14 22.96 -5.21
C ARG A 195 -0.67 21.52 -5.35
N VAL A 196 0.28 21.31 -6.25
CA VAL A 196 0.83 19.99 -6.55
C VAL A 196 2.17 19.81 -5.83
N ALA A 197 2.31 18.72 -5.09
CA ALA A 197 3.58 18.28 -4.51
C ALA A 197 4.06 16.97 -5.15
N LEU A 198 5.36 16.91 -5.40
CA LEU A 198 6.05 15.71 -5.89
C LEU A 198 6.97 15.19 -4.79
N ALA A 199 6.84 13.91 -4.48
CA ALA A 199 7.65 13.25 -3.48
C ALA A 199 8.22 11.92 -3.97
N ALA A 200 9.33 11.51 -3.37
CA ALA A 200 9.85 10.14 -3.48
C ALA A 200 10.54 9.74 -2.16
N PRO A 201 10.76 8.44 -1.88
CA PRO A 201 11.44 8.01 -0.66
C PRO A 201 12.89 8.51 -0.56
N THR A 202 13.59 8.61 -1.70
CA THR A 202 15.00 9.02 -1.76
C THR A 202 15.21 10.31 -2.57
N GLY A 203 16.27 11.06 -2.23
CA GLY A 203 16.60 12.31 -2.93
C GLY A 203 16.94 12.10 -4.41
N LYS A 204 17.61 10.98 -4.73
CA LYS A 204 17.93 10.60 -6.12
C LYS A 204 16.68 10.33 -6.95
N ALA A 205 15.71 9.60 -6.38
CA ALA A 205 14.43 9.35 -7.05
C ALA A 205 13.65 10.65 -7.27
N ALA A 206 13.60 11.53 -6.26
CA ALA A 206 12.95 12.84 -6.39
C ALA A 206 13.58 13.71 -7.49
N ALA A 207 14.93 13.77 -7.56
CA ALA A 207 15.64 14.51 -8.60
C ALA A 207 15.37 13.95 -10.00
N ARG A 208 15.41 12.62 -10.15
CA ARG A 208 15.13 11.94 -11.42
C ARG A 208 13.69 12.16 -11.89
N MET A 209 12.72 12.07 -10.99
CA MET A 209 11.32 12.35 -11.29
C MET A 209 11.16 13.78 -11.82
N LEU A 210 11.80 14.76 -11.17
CA LEU A 210 11.72 16.16 -11.56
C LEU A 210 12.39 16.42 -12.92
N GLU A 211 13.56 15.83 -13.17
CA GLU A 211 14.25 15.93 -14.46
C GLU A 211 13.41 15.35 -15.60
N ALA A 212 12.87 14.15 -15.40
CA ALA A 212 12.02 13.49 -16.38
C ALA A 212 10.71 14.27 -16.62
N LEU A 213 10.12 14.87 -15.58
CA LEU A 213 8.96 15.75 -15.72
C LEU A 213 9.31 16.99 -16.58
N ARG A 214 10.44 17.64 -16.31
CA ARG A 214 10.91 18.82 -17.09
C ARG A 214 11.14 18.47 -18.56
N GLY A 215 11.75 17.31 -18.84
CA GLY A 215 11.95 16.83 -20.20
C GLY A 215 10.63 16.63 -20.96
N ARG A 216 9.60 16.08 -20.29
CA ARG A 216 8.26 15.89 -20.88
C ARG A 216 7.47 17.20 -20.99
N ALA A 217 7.72 18.15 -20.09
CA ALA A 217 7.05 19.44 -20.08
C ALA A 217 7.32 20.28 -21.34
N ALA A 218 8.42 20.02 -22.05
CA ALA A 218 8.74 20.69 -23.32
C ALA A 218 7.66 20.47 -24.40
N MET A 219 6.91 19.37 -24.32
CA MET A 219 5.82 19.05 -25.25
C MET A 219 4.48 19.70 -24.86
N LEU A 220 4.41 20.36 -23.71
CA LEU A 220 3.19 20.98 -23.19
C LEU A 220 3.09 22.46 -23.60
N PRO A 221 1.86 23.00 -23.72
CA PRO A 221 1.65 24.43 -23.90
C PRO A 221 2.39 25.26 -22.84
N ALA A 222 2.95 26.40 -23.25
CA ALA A 222 3.79 27.22 -22.39
C ALA A 222 3.11 27.64 -21.07
N ALA A 223 1.80 27.93 -21.12
CA ALA A 223 0.99 28.26 -19.95
C ALA A 223 0.90 27.12 -18.92
N LEU A 224 0.77 25.86 -19.37
CA LEU A 224 0.73 24.70 -18.48
C LEU A 224 2.12 24.36 -17.96
N ARG A 225 3.14 24.44 -18.83
CA ARG A 225 4.54 24.22 -18.45
C ARG A 225 4.99 25.14 -17.31
N ALA A 226 4.57 26.41 -17.32
CA ALA A 226 4.90 27.37 -16.27
C ALA A 226 4.24 27.06 -14.91
N ARG A 227 3.20 26.23 -14.89
CA ARG A 227 2.45 25.85 -13.69
C ARG A 227 2.86 24.50 -13.11
N LEU A 228 3.71 23.74 -13.80
CA LEU A 228 4.20 22.47 -13.28
C LEU A 228 5.07 22.68 -12.03
N PRO A 229 5.10 21.72 -11.10
CA PRO A 229 5.99 21.76 -9.96
C PRO A 229 7.45 21.96 -10.38
N ALA A 230 8.10 22.96 -9.80
CA ALA A 230 9.50 23.24 -10.03
C ALA A 230 10.44 22.40 -9.14
N GLU A 231 9.89 21.79 -8.09
CA GLU A 231 10.61 21.06 -7.06
C GLU A 231 9.97 19.68 -6.80
N ALA A 232 10.81 18.76 -6.34
CA ALA A 232 10.41 17.48 -5.79
C ALA A 232 11.17 17.25 -4.48
N HIS A 233 10.53 16.61 -3.51
CA HIS A 233 11.09 16.42 -2.18
C HIS A 233 11.22 14.94 -1.84
N THR A 234 12.02 14.64 -0.82
CA THR A 234 11.86 13.34 -0.16
C THR A 234 10.57 13.36 0.66
N VAL A 235 9.92 12.21 0.86
CA VAL A 235 8.73 12.11 1.73
C VAL A 235 9.03 12.66 3.14
N HIS A 236 10.21 12.34 3.67
CA HIS A 236 10.71 12.89 4.93
C HIS A 236 10.80 14.43 4.92
N ARG A 237 11.37 15.03 3.88
CA ARG A 237 11.48 16.49 3.77
C ARG A 237 10.11 17.14 3.61
N LEU A 238 9.20 16.51 2.85
CA LEU A 238 7.83 16.99 2.68
C LEU A 238 7.07 17.01 4.02
N LEU A 239 7.22 15.97 4.83
CA LEU A 239 6.62 15.89 6.16
C LEU A 239 7.27 16.81 7.19
N GLY A 240 8.44 17.39 6.87
CA GLY A 240 9.19 18.26 7.74
C GLY A 240 9.76 17.52 8.95
N VAL A 241 10.76 16.67 8.70
CA VAL A 241 11.56 16.03 9.78
C VAL A 241 12.02 17.08 10.78
N THR A 242 11.76 16.81 12.06
CA THR A 242 12.22 17.66 13.17
C THR A 242 13.50 17.10 13.77
N SER A 243 14.12 17.83 14.72
CA SER A 243 15.27 17.33 15.47
C SER A 243 14.92 16.14 16.38
N GLU A 244 13.63 15.94 16.69
CA GLU A 244 13.16 14.82 17.49
C GLU A 244 12.89 13.59 16.60
N PRO A 245 13.51 12.44 16.91
CA PRO A 245 13.29 11.19 16.16
C PRO A 245 11.81 10.81 16.09
N GLY A 246 11.34 10.48 14.89
CA GLY A 246 9.96 10.02 14.67
C GLY A 246 8.89 11.11 14.74
N ARG A 247 9.27 12.37 14.96
CA ARG A 247 8.34 13.51 14.97
C ARG A 247 8.47 14.32 13.69
N PHE A 248 7.33 14.51 13.04
CA PHE A 248 7.17 15.30 11.82
C PHE A 248 6.40 16.58 12.12
N ARG A 249 6.72 17.65 11.39
CA ARG A 249 5.97 18.92 11.46
C ARG A 249 4.55 18.74 10.96
N HIS A 250 4.37 17.99 9.87
CA HIS A 250 3.07 17.75 9.28
C HIS A 250 2.47 16.45 9.82
N THR A 251 1.25 16.56 10.33
CA THR A 251 0.48 15.51 10.99
C THR A 251 -1.01 15.71 10.69
N ALA A 252 -1.89 14.87 11.23
CA ALA A 252 -3.33 15.07 11.12
C ALA A 252 -3.82 16.43 11.65
N ASP A 253 -3.16 16.96 12.69
CA ASP A 253 -3.50 18.27 13.28
C ASP A 253 -2.88 19.46 12.51
N ASN A 254 -1.89 19.19 11.65
CA ASN A 254 -1.21 20.19 10.82
C ASN A 254 -0.97 19.60 9.41
N PRO A 255 -2.03 19.48 8.59
CA PRO A 255 -1.95 18.80 7.30
C PRO A 255 -1.07 19.57 6.30
N LEU A 256 -0.63 18.86 5.26
CA LEU A 256 0.09 19.43 4.13
C LEU A 256 -0.80 20.40 3.35
N ALA A 257 -0.23 21.52 2.92
CA ALA A 257 -0.93 22.52 2.11
C ALA A 257 -0.92 22.14 0.62
N VAL A 258 -1.46 20.96 0.29
CA VAL A 258 -1.44 20.37 -1.07
C VAL A 258 -2.82 19.86 -1.46
N ASP A 259 -3.15 19.96 -2.75
CA ASP A 259 -4.38 19.43 -3.33
C ASP A 259 -4.10 18.14 -4.11
N VAL A 260 -2.87 17.97 -4.60
CA VAL A 260 -2.40 16.77 -5.31
C VAL A 260 -1.02 16.39 -4.80
N LEU A 261 -0.88 15.15 -4.35
CA LEU A 261 0.40 14.56 -3.98
C LEU A 261 0.70 13.39 -4.92
N VAL A 262 1.85 13.47 -5.60
CA VAL A 262 2.39 12.40 -6.42
C VAL A 262 3.61 11.82 -5.72
N VAL A 263 3.62 10.52 -5.47
CA VAL A 263 4.75 9.81 -4.86
C VAL A 263 5.31 8.80 -5.86
N ASP A 264 6.55 9.00 -6.29
CA ASP A 264 7.29 8.04 -7.13
C ASP A 264 8.11 7.08 -6.28
N GLU A 265 8.38 5.89 -6.82
CA GLU A 265 9.02 4.77 -6.13
C GLU A 265 8.32 4.38 -4.81
N ALA A 266 7.00 4.36 -4.83
CA ALA A 266 6.17 4.02 -3.68
C ALA A 266 6.36 2.59 -3.18
N SER A 267 6.98 1.70 -3.98
CA SER A 267 7.40 0.35 -3.53
C SER A 267 8.39 0.38 -2.37
N MET A 268 9.16 1.47 -2.22
CA MET A 268 10.09 1.64 -1.10
C MET A 268 9.44 2.26 0.16
N LEU A 269 8.14 2.57 0.15
CA LEU A 269 7.47 3.11 1.34
C LEU A 269 7.12 2.00 2.32
N ASP A 270 7.68 2.09 3.52
CA ASP A 270 7.29 1.23 4.64
C ASP A 270 5.95 1.64 5.25
N LEU A 271 5.40 0.77 6.09
CA LEU A 271 4.13 0.97 6.77
C LEU A 271 4.11 2.24 7.64
N ALA A 272 5.21 2.53 8.35
CA ALA A 272 5.25 3.67 9.27
C ALA A 272 5.20 5.00 8.51
N LEU A 273 6.07 5.18 7.52
CA LEU A 273 6.16 6.37 6.70
C LEU A 273 4.92 6.56 5.84
N ALA A 274 4.37 5.49 5.25
CA ALA A 274 3.11 5.55 4.52
C ALA A 274 1.97 6.04 5.44
N THR A 275 1.86 5.49 6.65
CA THR A 275 0.83 5.93 7.61
C THR A 275 0.99 7.40 7.97
N ARG A 276 2.23 7.85 8.25
CA ARG A 276 2.49 9.27 8.56
C ARG A 276 2.21 10.20 7.39
N LEU A 277 2.49 9.75 6.17
CA LEU A 277 2.17 10.49 4.96
C LEU A 277 0.66 10.67 4.80
N LEU A 278 -0.11 9.61 5.02
CA LEU A 278 -1.57 9.66 4.94
C LEU A 278 -2.19 10.46 6.09
N ASP A 279 -1.64 10.36 7.32
CA ASP A 279 -2.04 11.18 8.46
C ASP A 279 -1.90 12.69 8.13
N ALA A 280 -0.81 13.06 7.44
CA ALA A 280 -0.52 14.45 7.09
C ALA A 280 -1.23 14.96 5.82
N LEU A 281 -1.85 14.08 5.03
CA LEU A 281 -2.46 14.45 3.77
C LEU A 281 -3.92 14.90 3.97
N PRO A 282 -4.36 16.07 3.45
CA PRO A 282 -5.76 16.49 3.53
C PRO A 282 -6.73 15.44 2.98
N ALA A 283 -7.88 15.24 3.62
CA ALA A 283 -8.85 14.20 3.24
C ALA A 283 -9.42 14.36 1.80
N ASP A 284 -9.37 15.58 1.28
CA ASP A 284 -9.77 15.96 -0.07
C ASP A 284 -8.65 15.96 -1.11
N ALA A 285 -7.39 15.97 -0.67
CA ALA A 285 -6.25 15.88 -1.56
C ALA A 285 -6.23 14.54 -2.32
N ARG A 286 -5.80 14.63 -3.58
CA ARG A 286 -5.59 13.48 -4.46
C ARG A 286 -4.20 12.89 -4.21
N LEU A 287 -4.14 11.59 -3.99
CA LEU A 287 -2.91 10.81 -3.85
C LEU A 287 -2.70 9.91 -5.07
N VAL A 288 -1.55 10.06 -5.72
CA VAL A 288 -1.10 9.22 -6.81
C VAL A 288 0.19 8.52 -6.40
N LEU A 289 0.14 7.20 -6.28
CA LEU A 289 1.31 6.37 -5.96
C LEU A 289 1.81 5.72 -7.24
N LEU A 290 3.09 5.96 -7.58
CA LEU A 290 3.76 5.31 -8.69
C LEU A 290 4.82 4.38 -8.14
N GLY A 291 4.93 3.21 -8.75
CA GLY A 291 5.92 2.24 -8.36
C GLY A 291 6.02 1.13 -9.37
N ASP A 292 6.80 0.14 -9.01
CA ASP A 292 7.01 -1.05 -9.78
C ASP A 292 6.76 -2.24 -8.86
N LYS A 293 5.84 -3.12 -9.26
CA LYS A 293 5.48 -4.28 -8.45
C LYS A 293 6.64 -5.29 -8.36
N ASP A 294 7.56 -5.27 -9.32
CA ASP A 294 8.64 -6.24 -9.46
C ASP A 294 9.99 -5.68 -8.96
N GLN A 295 10.02 -4.45 -8.43
CA GLN A 295 11.21 -3.87 -7.79
C GLN A 295 11.27 -4.18 -6.30
N LEU A 296 12.45 -3.92 -5.71
CA LEU A 296 12.69 -4.07 -4.27
C LEU A 296 11.59 -3.37 -3.46
N ALA A 297 10.99 -4.14 -2.55
CA ALA A 297 10.06 -3.64 -1.55
C ALA A 297 10.79 -2.77 -0.51
N ALA A 298 10.03 -2.12 0.37
CA ALA A 298 10.56 -1.35 1.48
C ALA A 298 11.54 -2.19 2.33
N VAL A 299 12.61 -1.55 2.81
CA VAL A 299 13.63 -2.17 3.68
C VAL A 299 13.09 -2.35 5.11
N GLU A 300 12.17 -1.48 5.53
CA GLU A 300 11.47 -1.60 6.80
C GLU A 300 10.11 -2.33 6.63
N ALA A 301 9.49 -2.70 7.75
CA ALA A 301 8.34 -3.59 7.74
C ALA A 301 7.12 -3.04 6.97
N GLY A 302 6.54 -3.91 6.14
CA GLY A 302 5.31 -3.68 5.39
C GLY A 302 5.52 -3.25 3.95
N ALA A 303 5.19 -4.14 3.02
CA ALA A 303 5.22 -3.90 1.59
C ALA A 303 3.88 -3.30 1.10
N VAL A 304 3.54 -2.09 1.60
CA VAL A 304 2.24 -1.43 1.35
C VAL A 304 1.87 -1.38 -0.13
N PHE A 305 2.82 -1.03 -1.00
CA PHE A 305 2.56 -0.92 -2.43
C PHE A 305 2.27 -2.27 -3.10
N ALA A 306 2.96 -3.34 -2.68
CA ALA A 306 2.75 -4.67 -3.25
C ALA A 306 1.33 -5.15 -2.96
N GLU A 307 0.88 -5.00 -1.71
CA GLU A 307 -0.49 -5.34 -1.31
C GLU A 307 -1.54 -4.50 -2.04
N LEU A 308 -1.32 -3.19 -2.18
CA LEU A 308 -2.23 -2.30 -2.92
C LEU A 308 -2.28 -2.58 -4.42
N SER A 309 -1.23 -3.18 -4.98
CA SER A 309 -1.13 -3.49 -6.41
C SER A 309 -1.48 -4.95 -6.76
N ALA A 310 -1.74 -5.78 -5.76
CA ALA A 310 -1.99 -7.21 -5.91
C ALA A 310 -3.29 -7.53 -6.65
N ALA A 311 -4.33 -6.71 -6.50
CA ALA A 311 -5.63 -6.92 -7.15
C ALA A 311 -6.01 -5.74 -8.03
N ARG A 312 -6.43 -6.02 -9.27
CA ARG A 312 -6.88 -4.99 -10.22
C ARG A 312 -8.39 -5.06 -10.41
N ALA A 313 -9.13 -4.37 -9.55
CA ALA A 313 -10.59 -4.29 -9.65
C ALA A 313 -11.07 -2.87 -10.00
N LEU A 314 -11.81 -2.73 -11.10
CA LEU A 314 -12.52 -1.50 -11.46
C LEU A 314 -14.03 -1.74 -11.46
N THR A 315 -14.78 -0.85 -10.82
CA THR A 315 -16.25 -0.90 -10.87
C THR A 315 -16.77 -0.63 -12.29
N ALA A 316 -17.95 -1.16 -12.63
CA ALA A 316 -18.59 -0.92 -13.92
C ALA A 316 -18.80 0.58 -14.21
N ASP A 317 -19.14 1.36 -13.17
CA ASP A 317 -19.25 2.83 -13.26
C ASP A 317 -17.91 3.48 -13.64
N THR A 318 -16.81 3.07 -12.99
CA THR A 318 -15.47 3.54 -13.37
C THR A 318 -15.16 3.21 -14.83
N ILE A 319 -15.43 1.98 -15.27
CA ILE A 319 -15.17 1.54 -16.64
C ILE A 319 -15.98 2.38 -17.64
N GLY A 320 -17.26 2.66 -17.34
CA GLY A 320 -18.09 3.52 -18.18
C GLY A 320 -17.55 4.95 -18.31
N ARG A 321 -17.10 5.55 -17.21
CA ARG A 321 -16.46 6.88 -17.23
C ARG A 321 -15.17 6.88 -18.02
N LEU A 322 -14.31 5.88 -17.81
CA LEU A 322 -13.05 5.73 -18.55
C LEU A 322 -13.31 5.57 -20.05
N ALA A 323 -14.31 4.77 -20.42
CA ALA A 323 -14.70 4.57 -21.80
C ALA A 323 -15.10 5.89 -22.48
N ALA A 324 -15.89 6.72 -21.78
CA ALA A 324 -16.30 8.03 -22.27
C ALA A 324 -15.13 9.03 -22.38
N LEU A 325 -14.23 9.10 -21.40
CA LEU A 325 -13.10 10.03 -21.42
C LEU A 325 -12.00 9.63 -22.40
N CYS A 326 -11.77 8.32 -22.57
CA CYS A 326 -10.67 7.82 -23.39
C CYS A 326 -11.09 7.50 -24.82
N ASP A 327 -12.38 7.58 -25.16
CA ASP A 327 -12.95 7.12 -26.42
C ASP A 327 -12.54 5.66 -26.70
N THR A 328 -12.70 4.80 -25.68
CA THR A 328 -12.29 3.40 -25.71
C THR A 328 -13.47 2.53 -25.28
N PRO A 329 -13.82 1.46 -26.01
CA PRO A 329 -14.97 0.64 -25.65
C PRO A 329 -14.86 0.05 -24.24
N ALA A 330 -15.92 0.19 -23.42
CA ALA A 330 -15.97 -0.35 -22.06
C ALA A 330 -15.63 -1.85 -21.98
N ALA A 331 -16.09 -2.63 -22.98
CA ALA A 331 -15.79 -4.06 -23.08
C ALA A 331 -14.31 -4.36 -23.34
N ALA A 332 -13.58 -3.47 -24.03
CA ALA A 332 -12.14 -3.63 -24.22
C ALA A 332 -11.38 -3.40 -22.91
N ILE A 333 -11.77 -2.37 -22.15
CA ILE A 333 -11.19 -2.07 -20.83
C ILE A 333 -11.45 -3.23 -19.86
N ALA A 334 -12.69 -3.70 -19.76
CA ALA A 334 -13.07 -4.78 -18.84
C ALA A 334 -12.29 -6.08 -19.11
N ARG A 335 -12.19 -6.49 -20.39
CA ARG A 335 -11.40 -7.68 -20.79
C ARG A 335 -9.92 -7.53 -20.45
N ALA A 336 -9.35 -6.35 -20.69
CA ALA A 336 -7.94 -6.09 -20.46
C ALA A 336 -7.59 -6.09 -18.96
N VAL A 337 -8.47 -5.58 -18.11
CA VAL A 337 -8.33 -5.64 -16.64
C VAL A 337 -8.38 -7.09 -16.16
N ALA A 338 -9.39 -7.86 -16.60
CA ALA A 338 -9.54 -9.27 -16.22
C ALA A 338 -8.34 -10.13 -16.67
N ALA A 339 -7.81 -9.90 -17.87
CA ALA A 339 -6.62 -10.60 -18.37
C ALA A 339 -5.36 -10.26 -17.56
N GLY A 340 -5.21 -9.00 -17.13
CA GLY A 340 -4.10 -8.57 -16.29
C GLY A 340 -4.14 -9.15 -14.87
N ASP A 341 -5.34 -9.35 -14.32
CA ASP A 341 -5.54 -10.00 -13.01
C ASP A 341 -5.25 -11.51 -13.09
N ALA A 342 -5.71 -12.18 -14.15
CA ALA A 342 -5.40 -13.60 -14.40
C ALA A 342 -3.90 -13.86 -14.57
N ALA A 343 -3.17 -12.94 -15.22
CA ALA A 343 -1.71 -13.03 -15.33
C ALA A 343 -0.99 -12.79 -13.98
N ALA A 344 -1.53 -11.91 -13.12
CA ALA A 344 -0.97 -11.66 -11.79
C ALA A 344 -1.18 -12.85 -10.83
N VAL A 345 -2.33 -13.52 -10.92
CA VAL A 345 -2.63 -14.74 -10.13
C VAL A 345 -1.75 -15.92 -10.54
N ALA A 346 -1.37 -16.02 -11.83
CA ALA A 346 -0.45 -17.07 -12.31
C ALA A 346 1.00 -16.85 -11.84
N ASP A 347 1.44 -15.60 -11.72
CA ASP A 347 2.81 -15.23 -11.31
C ASP A 347 3.01 -15.33 -9.78
N GLY A 348 1.95 -15.18 -8.99
CA GLY A 348 1.97 -15.32 -7.53
C GLY A 348 1.92 -16.76 -7.00
N GLY A 349 1.88 -17.76 -7.89
CA GLY A 349 1.74 -19.17 -7.55
C GLY A 349 3.04 -19.98 -7.40
N ASP A 350 4.22 -19.38 -7.67
CA ASP A 350 5.48 -20.15 -7.80
C ASP A 350 6.63 -19.70 -6.87
N SER A 351 6.37 -18.89 -5.84
CA SER A 351 7.38 -18.60 -4.80
C SER A 351 7.21 -19.53 -3.60
N GLY A 352 7.51 -20.82 -3.80
CA GLY A 352 7.36 -21.84 -2.75
C GLY A 352 7.85 -23.25 -3.12
N ALA A 353 8.87 -23.39 -3.96
CA ALA A 353 9.59 -24.65 -4.14
C ALA A 353 11.01 -24.37 -4.65
N GLY A 354 11.96 -24.25 -3.72
CA GLY A 354 13.38 -24.11 -4.01
C GLY A 354 14.19 -24.09 -2.72
#